data_AF-A0A2V6EY92-F1
#
_entry.id   AF-A0A2V6EY92-F1
#
_cell.length_a   1.000
_cell.length_b   1.000
_cell.length_c   1.000
_cell.angle_alpha   90.00
_cell.angle_beta   90.00
_cell.angle_gamma   90.00
#
_symmetry.space_group_name_H-M   'P 1'
#
loop_
_entity.id
_entity.type
_entity.pdbx_description
1 polymer ?
#
loop_
_entity_poly.entity_id
_entity_poly.type
_entity_poly.pdbx_seq_one_letter_code
_entity_poly.pdbx_strand_id
1 'polypeptide(L)'
;FGETWERLALIKARHVCGSKELAYEFSRQHQPFIFPKNPTPELLDEIAAIKRRIEREVPADELDVKLGAGGIREVEFVIQTLQFVHGAQHAFLQEPGTLKALRAIAELELLPGSEVRIL
;
A
#
# COMPACT_ATOMS: atom_id res chain seq x y z
N PHE A 1 12.48 -13.09 4.98
CA PHE A 1 13.04 -11.86 4.37
C PHE A 1 12.18 -10.70 4.79
N GLY A 2 12.81 -9.55 5.03
CA GLY A 2 12.22 -8.23 5.18
C GLY A 2 11.27 -8.00 6.35
N GLU A 3 11.30 -6.79 6.88
CA GLU A 3 10.36 -6.28 7.87
C GLU A 3 9.01 -5.96 7.21
N THR A 4 7.93 -5.95 8.00
CA THR A 4 6.58 -5.72 7.46
C THR A 4 6.39 -4.36 6.81
N TRP A 5 7.07 -3.32 7.31
CA TRP A 5 7.04 -2.00 6.67
C TRP A 5 7.65 -2.01 5.26
N GLU A 6 8.63 -2.89 4.98
CA GLU A 6 9.27 -2.99 3.67
C GLU A 6 8.31 -3.53 2.62
N ARG A 7 7.35 -4.37 3.01
CA ARG A 7 6.29 -4.87 2.11
C ARG A 7 5.48 -3.71 1.56
N LEU A 8 4.99 -2.83 2.45
CA LEU A 8 4.20 -1.65 2.07
C LEU A 8 5.03 -0.66 1.24
N ALA A 9 6.29 -0.43 1.62
CA ALA A 9 7.19 0.44 0.87
C ALA A 9 7.43 -0.08 -0.57
N LEU A 10 7.62 -1.39 -0.73
CA LEU A 10 7.89 -2.02 -2.03
C LEU A 10 6.67 -2.08 -2.96
N ILE A 11 5.44 -1.83 -2.48
CA ILE A 11 4.28 -1.64 -3.37
C ILE A 11 4.54 -0.50 -4.37
N LYS A 12 5.30 0.53 -3.96
CA LYS A 12 5.63 1.69 -4.81
C LYS A 12 6.80 1.42 -5.77
N ALA A 13 7.48 0.28 -5.65
CA ALA A 13 8.65 -0.03 -6.45
C ALA A 13 8.28 -0.17 -7.93
N ARG A 14 9.10 0.43 -8.81
CA ARG A 14 8.94 0.36 -10.26
C ARG A 14 10.29 0.49 -10.94
N HIS A 15 10.42 -0.06 -12.15
CA HIS A 15 11.55 0.24 -13.00
C HIS A 15 11.58 1.74 -13.33
N VAL A 16 12.76 2.37 -13.18
CA VAL A 16 12.97 3.79 -13.49
C VAL A 16 14.05 3.94 -14.57
N CYS A 17 15.15 3.20 -14.44
CA CYS A 17 16.26 3.18 -15.39
C CYS A 17 17.05 1.86 -15.30
N GLY A 18 17.98 1.64 -16.23
CA GLY A 18 18.79 0.41 -16.29
C GLY A 18 18.11 -0.76 -17.02
N SER A 19 18.66 -1.98 -16.86
CA SER A 19 18.15 -3.20 -17.53
C SER A 19 16.71 -3.50 -17.13
N LYS A 20 15.86 -3.75 -18.14
CA LYS A 20 14.46 -4.12 -17.95
C LYS A 20 14.33 -5.56 -17.47
N GLU A 21 15.24 -6.42 -17.91
CA GLU A 21 15.31 -7.84 -17.55
C GLU A 21 15.59 -7.98 -16.05
N LEU A 22 16.57 -7.23 -15.53
CA LEU A 22 16.86 -7.21 -14.10
C LEU A 22 15.68 -6.68 -13.28
N ALA A 23 15.02 -5.62 -13.74
CA ALA A 23 13.86 -5.08 -13.05
C ALA A 23 12.69 -6.07 -13.02
N TYR A 24 12.46 -6.79 -14.12
CA TYR A 24 11.45 -7.84 -14.19
C TYR A 24 11.77 -9.00 -13.24
N GLU A 25 13.02 -9.47 -13.22
CA GLU A 25 13.50 -10.50 -12.28
C GLU A 25 13.27 -10.07 -10.82
N PHE A 26 13.65 -8.82 -10.48
CA PHE A 26 13.44 -8.24 -9.16
C PHE A 26 11.95 -8.22 -8.79
N SER A 27 11.10 -7.65 -9.63
CA SER A 27 9.65 -7.56 -9.37
C SER A 27 9.03 -8.95 -9.21
N ARG A 28 9.38 -9.91 -10.07
CA ARG A 28 8.87 -11.29 -10.00
C ARG A 28 9.31 -11.98 -8.70
N GLN A 29 10.56 -11.81 -8.29
CA GLN A 29 11.10 -12.43 -7.07
C GLN A 29 10.44 -11.86 -5.80
N HIS A 30 10.17 -10.56 -5.76
CA HIS A 30 9.63 -9.88 -4.57
C HIS A 30 8.10 -9.87 -4.53
N GLN A 31 7.41 -10.17 -5.64
CA GLN A 31 5.95 -10.18 -5.69
C GLN A 31 5.31 -11.02 -4.55
N PRO A 32 5.76 -12.24 -4.22
CA PRO A 32 5.16 -13.03 -3.14
C PRO A 32 5.44 -12.48 -1.74
N PHE A 33 6.52 -11.69 -1.59
CA PHE A 33 6.83 -10.98 -0.36
C PHE A 33 5.94 -9.74 -0.20
N ILE A 34 5.71 -8.99 -1.27
CA ILE A 34 4.88 -7.78 -1.24
C ILE A 34 3.39 -8.15 -1.10
N PHE A 35 2.94 -9.15 -1.86
CA PHE A 35 1.54 -9.58 -1.95
C PHE A 35 1.41 -11.07 -1.59
N PRO A 36 1.45 -11.42 -0.29
CA PRO A 36 1.28 -12.80 0.13
C PRO A 36 -0.14 -13.29 -0.17
N LYS A 37 -0.28 -14.52 -0.69
CA LYS A 37 -1.61 -15.11 -0.97
C LYS A 37 -2.47 -15.30 0.28
N ASN A 38 -1.82 -15.63 1.40
CA ASN A 38 -2.44 -15.86 2.70
C ASN A 38 -1.62 -15.11 3.77
N PRO A 39 -1.87 -13.82 4.02
CA PRO A 39 -1.23 -13.12 5.13
C PRO A 39 -1.65 -13.76 6.46
N THR A 40 -0.70 -13.96 7.37
CA THR A 40 -1.00 -14.51 8.70
C THR A 40 -1.63 -13.45 9.60
N PRO A 41 -2.36 -13.84 10.65
CA PRO A 41 -2.90 -12.88 11.63
C PRO A 41 -1.82 -11.95 12.21
N GLU A 42 -0.64 -12.51 12.52
CA GLU A 42 0.49 -11.74 13.08
C GLU A 42 0.96 -10.66 12.11
N LEU A 43 1.00 -10.95 10.81
CA LEU A 43 1.39 -9.98 9.79
C LEU A 43 0.35 -8.85 9.66
N LEU A 44 -0.93 -9.16 9.81
CA LEU A 44 -2.00 -8.16 9.83
C LEU A 44 -1.90 -7.28 11.10
N ASP A 45 -1.59 -7.87 12.24
CA ASP A 45 -1.37 -7.15 13.50
C ASP A 45 -0.17 -6.21 13.42
N GLU A 46 0.90 -6.62 12.74
CA GLU A 46 2.07 -5.77 12.47
C GLU A 46 1.73 -4.59 11.57
N ILE A 47 0.91 -4.77 10.53
CA ILE A 47 0.40 -3.67 9.70
C ILE A 47 -0.46 -2.72 10.53
N ALA A 48 -1.35 -3.24 11.38
CA ALA A 48 -2.14 -2.43 12.29
C ALA A 48 -1.25 -1.67 13.30
N ALA A 49 -0.12 -2.24 13.72
CA ALA A 49 0.87 -1.57 14.56
C ALA A 49 1.54 -0.39 13.82
N ILE A 50 1.80 -0.53 12.51
CA ILE A 50 2.30 0.58 11.68
C ILE A 50 1.28 1.71 11.62
N LYS A 51 -0.03 1.41 11.42
CA LYS A 51 -1.09 2.45 11.45
C LYS A 51 -1.10 3.21 12.77
N ARG A 52 -1.09 2.49 13.90
CA ARG A 52 -1.04 3.09 15.25
C ARG A 52 0.22 3.93 15.49
N ARG A 53 1.33 3.59 14.85
CA ARG A 53 2.55 4.41 14.91
C ARG A 53 2.39 5.69 14.09
N ILE A 54 1.85 5.60 12.88
CA ILE A 54 1.55 6.76 12.03
C ILE A 54 0.64 7.76 12.77
N GLU A 55 -0.41 7.27 13.43
CA GLU A 55 -1.34 8.10 14.21
C GLU A 55 -0.68 8.80 15.40
N ARG A 56 0.27 8.14 16.07
CA ARG A 56 1.03 8.74 17.19
C ARG A 56 2.05 9.79 16.74
N GLU A 57 2.48 9.71 15.49
CA GLU A 57 3.44 10.64 14.88
C GLU A 57 2.76 11.77 14.08
N VAL A 58 1.44 11.95 14.24
CA VAL A 58 0.72 13.09 13.66
C VAL A 58 1.21 14.39 14.31
N PRO A 59 1.65 15.40 13.52
CA PRO A 59 2.10 16.67 14.06
C PRO A 59 0.95 17.44 14.71
N ALA A 60 1.25 18.31 15.67
CA ALA A 60 0.27 19.20 16.26
C ALA A 60 -0.23 20.29 15.29
N ASP A 61 0.52 20.55 14.21
CA ASP A 61 0.11 21.44 13.14
C ASP A 61 -0.93 20.76 12.26
N GLU A 62 -2.20 21.18 12.40
CA GLU A 62 -3.32 20.65 11.65
C GLU A 62 -3.25 20.97 10.13
N LEU A 63 -2.35 21.86 9.71
CA LEU A 63 -2.18 22.23 8.30
C LEU A 63 -1.11 21.42 7.56
N ASP A 64 -0.48 20.42 8.20
CA ASP A 64 0.47 19.54 7.52
C ASP A 64 -0.28 18.60 6.54
N VAL A 65 -0.28 18.98 5.26
CA VAL A 65 -0.94 18.27 4.16
C VAL A 65 -0.48 16.81 4.03
N LYS A 66 0.75 16.48 4.46
CA LYS A 66 1.31 15.14 4.29
C LYS A 66 1.11 14.28 5.53
N LEU A 67 1.47 14.80 6.70
CA LEU A 67 1.59 14.05 7.94
C LEU A 67 0.43 14.28 8.91
N GLY A 68 -0.34 15.35 8.74
CA GLY A 68 -1.54 15.67 9.50
C GLY A 68 -2.62 14.59 9.39
N ALA A 69 -3.60 14.64 10.28
CA ALA A 69 -4.75 13.72 10.26
C ALA A 69 -5.52 13.87 8.93
N GLY A 70 -5.80 12.75 8.26
CA GLY A 70 -6.39 12.73 6.92
C GLY A 70 -5.45 13.18 5.80
N GLY A 71 -4.18 13.44 6.10
CA GLY A 71 -3.17 13.86 5.12
C GLY A 71 -2.75 12.74 4.16
N ILE A 72 -1.89 13.10 3.20
CA ILE A 72 -1.46 12.22 2.10
C ILE A 72 -0.94 10.86 2.63
N ARG A 73 -0.14 10.85 3.70
CA ARG A 73 0.43 9.62 4.28
C ARG A 73 -0.66 8.64 4.74
N GLU A 74 -1.73 9.16 5.32
CA GLU A 74 -2.83 8.32 5.82
C GLU A 74 -3.63 7.71 4.68
N VAL A 75 -3.93 8.51 3.64
CA VAL A 75 -4.58 8.05 2.41
C VAL A 75 -3.73 6.97 1.72
N GLU A 76 -2.43 7.21 1.57
CA GLU A 76 -1.51 6.21 0.99
C GLU A 76 -1.50 4.91 1.79
N PHE A 77 -1.50 4.99 3.12
CA PHE A 77 -1.50 3.80 3.98
C PHE A 77 -2.78 2.96 3.83
N VAL A 78 -3.96 3.59 3.77
CA VAL A 78 -5.24 2.88 3.57
C VAL A 78 -5.22 2.13 2.23
N ILE A 79 -4.84 2.82 1.16
CA ILE A 79 -4.78 2.24 -0.19
C ILE A 79 -3.76 1.10 -0.23
N GLN A 80 -2.55 1.30 0.30
CA GLN A 80 -1.51 0.27 0.35
C GLN A 80 -1.92 -0.95 1.19
N THR A 81 -2.70 -0.76 2.27
CA THR A 81 -3.22 -1.87 3.07
C THR A 81 -4.20 -2.72 2.24
N LEU A 82 -5.09 -2.09 1.46
CA LEU A 82 -5.99 -2.80 0.56
C LEU A 82 -5.21 -3.52 -0.56
N GLN A 83 -4.20 -2.86 -1.12
CA GLN A 83 -3.30 -3.49 -2.10
C GLN A 83 -2.57 -4.70 -1.50
N PHE A 84 -2.08 -4.59 -0.26
CA PHE A 84 -1.39 -5.67 0.43
C PHE A 84 -2.30 -6.89 0.64
N VAL A 85 -3.52 -6.67 1.14
CA VAL A 85 -4.48 -7.75 1.46
C VAL A 85 -5.00 -8.44 0.20
N HIS A 86 -5.28 -7.67 -0.86
CA HIS A 86 -6.01 -8.17 -2.03
C HIS A 86 -5.14 -8.34 -3.29
N GLY A 87 -3.94 -7.77 -3.32
CA GLY A 87 -3.08 -7.72 -4.51
C GLY A 87 -2.60 -9.08 -5.01
N ALA A 88 -2.56 -10.09 -4.13
CA ALA A 88 -2.23 -11.46 -4.52
C ALA A 88 -3.31 -12.12 -5.38
N GLN A 89 -4.57 -11.76 -5.17
CA GLN A 89 -5.73 -12.27 -5.90
C GLN A 89 -6.09 -11.39 -7.10
N HIS A 90 -5.79 -10.09 -7.00
CA HIS A 90 -6.17 -9.08 -7.98
C HIS A 90 -4.93 -8.35 -8.51
N ALA A 91 -4.40 -8.81 -9.65
CA ALA A 91 -3.15 -8.29 -10.21
C ALA A 91 -3.17 -6.77 -10.50
N PHE A 92 -4.33 -6.20 -10.79
CA PHE A 92 -4.48 -4.76 -11.03
C PHE A 92 -4.33 -3.91 -9.74
N LEU A 93 -4.41 -4.52 -8.56
CA LEU A 93 -4.04 -3.87 -7.29
C LEU A 93 -2.53 -3.88 -7.04
N GLN A 94 -1.71 -4.52 -7.89
CA GLN A 94 -0.26 -4.44 -7.81
C GLN A 94 0.30 -3.18 -8.50
N GLU A 95 -0.58 -2.26 -8.89
CA GLU A 95 -0.23 -0.98 -9.50
C GLU A 95 0.44 -0.03 -8.47
N PRO A 96 1.66 0.47 -8.72
CA PRO A 96 2.37 1.32 -7.76
C PRO A 96 1.72 2.70 -7.53
N GLY A 97 0.93 3.21 -8.48
CA GLY A 97 0.31 4.54 -8.39
C GLY A 97 -0.94 4.57 -7.50
N THR A 98 -0.95 5.42 -6.47
CA THR A 98 -2.04 5.55 -5.48
C THR A 98 -3.41 5.79 -6.14
N LEU A 99 -3.51 6.76 -7.05
CA LEU A 99 -4.77 7.09 -7.73
C LEU A 99 -5.27 5.98 -8.67
N LYS A 100 -4.35 5.23 -9.29
CA LYS A 100 -4.73 4.11 -10.14
C LYS A 100 -5.18 2.91 -9.30
N ALA A 101 -4.49 2.63 -8.20
CA ALA A 101 -4.91 1.64 -7.22
C ALA A 101 -6.29 1.98 -6.62
N LEU A 102 -6.57 3.26 -6.35
CA LEU A 102 -7.88 3.70 -5.87
C LEU A 102 -9.00 3.42 -6.87
N ARG A 103 -8.76 3.60 -8.18
CA ARG A 103 -9.73 3.21 -9.23
C ARG A 103 -10.00 1.71 -9.22
N ALA A 104 -8.94 0.90 -9.12
CA ALA A 104 -9.06 -0.54 -9.00
C ALA A 104 -9.82 -0.98 -7.74
N ILE A 105 -9.59 -0.32 -6.60
CA ILE A 105 -10.34 -0.53 -5.35
C ILE A 105 -11.84 -0.26 -5.56
N ALA A 106 -12.16 0.80 -6.33
CA ALA A 106 -13.53 1.15 -6.68
C ALA A 106 -14.20 0.10 -7.56
N GLU A 107 -13.51 -0.33 -8.63
CA GLU A 107 -14.00 -1.34 -9.58
C GLU A 107 -14.23 -2.70 -8.92
N LEU A 108 -13.47 -3.02 -7.88
CA LEU A 108 -13.64 -4.23 -7.07
C LEU A 108 -14.64 -4.10 -5.93
N GLU A 109 -15.16 -2.91 -5.68
CA GLU A 109 -16.04 -2.64 -4.53
C GLU A 109 -15.41 -3.00 -3.17
N LEU A 110 -14.08 -2.87 -3.04
CA LEU A 110 -13.37 -3.11 -1.76
C LEU A 110 -13.63 -2.02 -0.73
N LEU A 111 -14.12 -0.86 -1.19
CA LEU A 111 -14.64 0.22 -0.36
C LEU A 111 -15.97 0.71 -0.93
N PRO A 112 -16.89 1.23 -0.08
CA PRO A 112 -18.08 1.90 -0.57
C PRO A 112 -17.71 3.04 -1.52
N GLY A 113 -18.46 3.21 -2.61
CA GLY A 113 -18.17 4.26 -3.59
C GLY A 113 -18.21 5.69 -3.02
N SER A 114 -18.88 5.91 -1.87
CA SER A 114 -18.80 7.18 -1.13
C SER A 114 -17.42 7.43 -0.53
N GLU A 115 -16.80 6.40 0.06
CA GLU A 115 -15.46 6.49 0.66
C GLU A 115 -14.40 6.70 -0.41
N VAL A 116 -14.49 5.95 -1.51
CA VAL A 116 -13.58 6.10 -2.66
C VAL A 116 -13.59 7.52 -3.22
N ARG A 117 -14.74 8.20 -3.24
CA ARG A 117 -14.85 9.57 -3.77
C ARG A 117 -14.25 10.63 -2.85
N ILE A 118 -14.10 10.33 -1.56
CA ILE A 118 -13.54 11.26 -0.58
C ILE A 118 -12.01 11.16 -0.53
N LEU A 119 -11.46 9.99 -0.88
CA LEU A 119 -10.02 9.72 -1.03
C LEU A 119 -9.46 10.25 -2.36
#